data_AF-A0A0L8VBF7-F1
#
_entry.id   AF-A0A0L8VBF7-F1
#
_cell.length_a   1.000
_cell.length_b   1.000
_cell.length_c   1.000
_cell.angle_alpha   90.00
_cell.angle_beta   90.00
_cell.angle_gamma   90.00
#
_symmetry.space_group_name_H-M   'P 1'
#
loop_
_entity.id
_entity.type
_entity.pdbx_description
1 polymer ?
#
loop_
_entity_poly.entity_id
_entity_poly.type
_entity_poly.pdbx_seq_one_letter_code
_entity_poly.pdbx_strand_id
1 'polypeptide(L)'
;MLNIKIVTWSLGTFTAVSFIVCVIYGLVTPESIHMHTFLESVLPAFEWLTFGGFILGLVESFLFGVYAGLVYVPIYNFFYKKWHK
;
A
#
# COMPACT_ATOMS: atom_id res chain seq x y z
N MET A 1 15.90 -17.77 1.92
CA MET A 1 15.47 -16.72 2.89
C MET A 1 15.23 -15.42 2.14
N LEU A 2 14.16 -14.70 2.46
CA LEU A 2 13.84 -13.41 1.87
C LEU A 2 14.77 -12.31 2.39
N ASN A 3 15.15 -11.38 1.51
CA ASN A 3 15.89 -10.18 1.86
C ASN A 3 14.92 -9.07 2.28
N ILE A 4 14.99 -8.64 3.54
CA ILE A 4 14.07 -7.64 4.10
C ILE A 4 14.10 -6.32 3.35
N LYS A 5 15.28 -5.84 2.95
CA LYS A 5 15.40 -4.56 2.24
C LYS A 5 14.68 -4.62 0.90
N ILE A 6 14.94 -5.66 0.12
CA ILE A 6 14.36 -5.82 -1.21
C ILE A 6 12.83 -5.92 -1.10
N VAL A 7 12.32 -6.82 -0.26
CA VAL A 7 10.88 -7.04 -0.13
C VAL A 7 10.15 -5.82 0.44
N THR A 8 10.71 -5.13 1.44
CA THR A 8 10.14 -3.90 2.00
C THR A 8 10.05 -2.79 0.95
N TRP A 9 11.12 -2.53 0.21
CA TRP A 9 11.10 -1.52 -0.84
C TRP A 9 10.16 -1.90 -1.99
N SER A 10 10.15 -3.17 -2.41
CA SER A 10 9.23 -3.64 -3.45
C SER A 10 7.77 -3.49 -3.03
N LEU A 11 7.40 -3.92 -1.82
CA LEU A 11 6.01 -3.78 -1.33
C LEU A 11 5.60 -2.32 -1.16
N GLY A 12 6.47 -1.46 -0.61
CA GLY A 12 6.21 -0.02 -0.53
C GLY A 12 5.96 0.62 -1.89
N THR A 13 6.83 0.34 -2.88
CA THR A 13 6.63 0.87 -4.25
C THR A 13 5.38 0.29 -4.93
N PHE A 14 5.09 -0.99 -4.71
CA PHE A 14 3.92 -1.65 -5.28
C PHE A 14 2.62 -1.04 -4.76
N THR A 15 2.51 -0.78 -3.45
CA THR A 15 1.32 -0.14 -2.87
C THR A 15 1.20 1.31 -3.30
N ALA A 16 2.31 2.05 -3.41
CA ALA A 16 2.31 3.42 -3.93
C ALA A 16 1.81 3.49 -5.38
N VAL A 17 2.31 2.61 -6.26
CA VAL A 17 1.83 2.53 -7.66
C VAL A 17 0.37 2.11 -7.71
N SER A 18 -0.04 1.13 -6.91
CA SER A 18 -1.44 0.69 -6.83
C SER A 18 -2.37 1.82 -6.39
N PHE A 19 -1.96 2.65 -5.42
CA PHE A 19 -2.70 3.83 -5.01
C PHE A 19 -2.92 4.81 -6.16
N ILE A 20 -1.87 5.11 -6.95
CA ILE A 20 -1.98 5.99 -8.13
C ILE A 20 -2.99 5.41 -9.13
N VAL A 21 -2.91 4.11 -9.40
CA VAL A 21 -3.86 3.42 -10.29
C VAL A 21 -5.29 3.51 -9.74
N CYS A 22 -5.49 3.33 -8.43
CA CYS A 22 -6.81 3.47 -7.79
C CYS A 22 -7.37 4.89 -7.91
N VAL A 23 -6.54 5.92 -7.71
CA VAL A 23 -6.95 7.32 -7.87
C VAL A 23 -7.35 7.60 -9.33
N ILE A 24 -6.54 7.18 -10.31
CA ILE A 24 -6.87 7.34 -11.74
C ILE A 24 -8.17 6.62 -12.08
N TYR A 25 -8.34 5.38 -11.60
CA TYR A 25 -9.56 4.61 -11.84
C TYR A 25 -10.79 5.35 -11.34
N GLY A 26 -10.77 5.86 -10.10
CA GLY A 26 -11.89 6.60 -9.55
C GLY A 26 -12.13 7.98 -10.18
N LEU A 27 -11.16 8.55 -10.90
CA LEU A 27 -11.38 9.77 -11.72
C LEU A 27 -12.06 9.46 -13.06
N VAL A 28 -11.91 8.24 -13.58
CA VAL A 28 -12.43 7.82 -14.89
C VAL A 28 -13.78 7.12 -14.77
N THR A 29 -14.08 6.53 -13.62
CA THR A 29 -15.36 5.85 -13.38
C THR A 29 -16.45 6.80 -12.86
N PRO A 30 -17.73 6.54 -13.15
CA PRO A 30 -18.84 7.35 -12.66
C PRO A 30 -19.10 7.15 -11.16
N GLU A 31 -19.74 8.14 -10.52
CA GLU A 31 -20.01 8.21 -9.07
C GLU A 31 -20.68 6.96 -8.48
N SER A 32 -21.46 6.23 -9.26
CA SER A 32 -22.14 5.01 -8.83
C SER A 32 -21.19 3.84 -8.50
N ILE A 33 -19.92 3.92 -8.92
CA ILE A 33 -18.86 2.93 -8.64
C ILE A 33 -17.64 3.63 -8.00
N HIS A 34 -17.80 4.83 -7.44
CA HIS A 34 -16.70 5.54 -6.79
C HIS A 34 -16.22 4.78 -5.55
N MET A 35 -14.97 4.33 -5.60
CA MET A 35 -14.29 3.68 -4.48
C MET A 35 -13.62 4.69 -3.53
N HIS A 36 -14.03 5.97 -3.54
CA HIS A 36 -13.42 7.01 -2.70
C HIS A 36 -13.69 6.81 -1.23
N THR A 37 -14.89 6.31 -0.89
CA THR A 37 -15.24 5.96 0.48
C THR A 37 -14.31 4.91 1.06
N PHE A 38 -13.80 3.98 0.24
CA PHE A 38 -12.80 3.01 0.70
C PHE A 38 -11.46 3.67 0.98
N LEU A 39 -10.99 4.54 0.07
CA LEU A 39 -9.73 5.28 0.25
C LEU A 39 -9.79 6.17 1.50
N GLU A 40 -10.86 6.94 1.68
CA GLU A 40 -11.05 7.78 2.88
C GLU A 40 -11.21 6.96 4.16
N SER A 41 -11.80 5.76 4.10
CA SER A 41 -11.90 4.88 5.28
C SER A 41 -10.57 4.25 5.67
N VAL A 42 -9.69 3.96 4.70
CA VAL A 42 -8.40 3.29 4.93
C VAL A 42 -7.28 4.30 5.19
N LEU A 43 -7.40 5.52 4.65
CA LEU A 43 -6.42 6.58 4.72
C LEU A 43 -7.02 7.75 5.50
N PRO A 44 -6.84 7.81 6.84
CA PRO A 44 -7.54 8.77 7.69
C PRO A 44 -7.16 10.23 7.41
N ALA A 45 -6.01 10.48 6.77
CA ALA A 45 -5.54 11.81 6.39
C ALA A 45 -5.83 12.16 4.90
N PHE A 46 -6.51 11.28 4.18
CA PHE A 46 -6.79 11.43 2.76
C PHE A 46 -8.12 12.16 2.55
N GLU A 47 -8.04 13.31 1.87
CA GLU A 47 -9.22 14.03 1.36
C GLU A 47 -9.31 13.89 -0.15
N TRP A 48 -10.45 13.39 -0.66
CA TRP A 48 -10.67 13.18 -2.09
C TRP A 48 -10.52 14.48 -2.90
N LEU A 49 -9.88 14.39 -4.08
CA LEU A 49 -9.65 15.51 -5.01
C LEU A 49 -8.83 16.71 -4.49
N THR A 50 -8.19 16.61 -3.32
CA THR A 50 -7.24 17.63 -2.85
C THR A 50 -5.80 17.25 -3.21
N PHE A 51 -4.98 18.24 -3.57
CA PHE A 51 -3.55 17.99 -3.83
C PHE A 51 -2.82 17.49 -2.57
N GLY A 52 -3.17 18.04 -1.41
CA GLY A 52 -2.65 17.60 -0.11
C GLY A 52 -3.04 16.17 0.24
N GLY A 53 -4.32 15.83 0.07
CA GLY A 53 -4.84 14.48 0.27
C GLY A 53 -4.16 13.45 -0.62
N PHE A 54 -3.96 13.75 -1.91
CA PHE A 54 -3.23 12.85 -2.82
C PHE A 54 -1.82 12.52 -2.33
N ILE A 55 -1.03 13.52 -1.92
CA ILE A 55 0.34 13.30 -1.44
C ILE A 55 0.33 12.52 -0.11
N LEU A 56 -0.58 12.86 0.82
CA LEU A 56 -0.72 12.14 2.07
C LEU A 56 -1.11 10.67 1.84
N GLY A 57 -2.10 10.42 1.00
CA GLY A 57 -2.54 9.07 0.65
C GLY A 57 -1.44 8.25 -0.05
N LEU A 58 -0.61 8.88 -0.88
CA LEU A 58 0.55 8.22 -1.50
C LEU A 58 1.59 7.81 -0.46
N VAL A 59 1.89 8.70 0.49
CA VAL A 59 2.84 8.43 1.59
C VAL A 59 2.29 7.34 2.51
N GLU A 60 1.03 7.45 2.93
CA GLU A 60 0.38 6.44 3.78
C GLU A 60 0.33 5.07 3.09
N SER A 61 -0.05 5.02 1.81
CA SER A 61 -0.07 3.77 1.03
C SER A 61 1.33 3.15 0.92
N PHE A 62 2.36 3.96 0.70
CA PHE A 62 3.75 3.50 0.70
C PHE A 62 4.16 2.94 2.08
N LEU A 63 3.84 3.65 3.16
CA LEU A 63 4.14 3.23 4.53
C LEU A 63 3.44 1.91 4.90
N PHE A 64 2.21 1.68 4.44
CA PHE A 64 1.53 0.39 4.59
C PHE A 64 2.29 -0.75 3.89
N GLY A 65 2.81 -0.52 2.69
CA GLY A 65 3.65 -1.51 1.99
C GLY A 65 4.98 -1.77 2.70
N VAL A 66 5.61 -0.72 3.23
CA VAL A 66 6.83 -0.84 4.06
C VAL A 66 6.55 -1.67 5.32
N TYR A 67 5.46 -1.37 6.02
CA TYR A 67 5.00 -2.14 7.18
C TYR A 67 4.80 -3.62 6.82
N ALA A 68 4.10 -3.91 5.72
CA ALA A 68 3.90 -5.27 5.26
C ALA A 68 5.23 -5.99 5.03
N GLY A 69 6.20 -5.38 4.37
CA GLY A 69 7.51 -6.00 4.15
C GLY A 69 8.33 -6.21 5.43
N LEU A 70 8.33 -5.22 6.33
CA LEU A 70 9.06 -5.30 7.60
C LEU A 70 8.49 -6.39 8.53
N VAL A 71 7.18 -6.63 8.48
CA VAL A 71 6.51 -7.65 9.30
C VAL A 71 6.52 -9.03 8.62
N TYR A 72 6.20 -9.09 7.34
CA TYR A 72 6.08 -10.35 6.60
C TYR A 72 7.42 -11.08 6.48
N VAL A 73 8.51 -10.37 6.20
CA VAL A 73 9.81 -11.00 5.94
C VAL A 73 10.36 -11.76 7.16
N PRO A 74 10.40 -11.20 8.39
CA PRO A 74 10.80 -11.94 9.58
C PRO A 74 9.91 -13.18 9.83
N ILE A 75 8.59 -13.04 9.68
CA ILE A 75 7.64 -14.14 9.87
C ILE A 75 7.91 -15.26 8.86
N TYR A 76 8.02 -14.92 7.57
CA TYR A 76 8.33 -15.88 6.52
C TYR A 76 9.67 -16.57 6.79
N ASN A 77 10.72 -15.80 7.11
CA ASN A 77 12.04 -16.36 7.35
C ASN A 77 12.09 -17.26 8.59
N PHE A 78 11.29 -16.97 9.62
CA PHE A 78 11.14 -17.83 10.79
C PHE A 78 10.54 -19.20 10.40
N PHE A 79 9.41 -19.21 9.70
CA PHE A 79 8.77 -20.45 9.25
C PHE A 79 9.61 -21.20 8.21
N TYR A 80 10.27 -20.47 7.30
CA TYR A 80 11.20 -21.03 6.33
C TYR A 80 12.32 -21.79 7.04
N LYS A 81 12.99 -21.20 8.04
CA LYS A 81 14.02 -21.91 8.82
C LYS A 81 13.46 -23.10 9.60
N LYS A 82 12.23 -23.00 10.10
CA LYS A 82 11.60 -24.06 10.90
C LYS A 82 11.29 -25.31 10.07
N TRP A 83 10.88 -25.14 8.82
CA TRP A 83 10.36 -26.23 7.97
C TRP A 83 11.27 -26.61 6.80
N HIS A 84 12.20 -25.75 6.41
CA HIS A 84 13.09 -25.93 5.27
C HIS A 84 14.51 -26.30 5.75
N LYS A 85 14.59 -27.39 6.53
CA LYS A 85 15.86 -27.95 7.02
C LYS A 85 16.86 -28.16 5.88
#